data_AF-A0A2J6W857-F1
#
_entry.id   AF-A0A2J6W857-F1
#
_cell.length_a   1.000
_cell.length_b   1.000
_cell.length_c   1.000
_cell.angle_alpha   90.00
_cell.angle_beta   90.00
_cell.angle_gamma   90.00
#
_symmetry.space_group_name_H-M   'P 1'
#
loop_
_entity.id
_entity.type
_entity.pdbx_description
1 polymer ?
#
loop_
_entity_poly.entity_id
_entity_poly.type
_entity_poly.pdbx_seq_one_letter_code
_entity_poly.pdbx_strand_id
1 'polypeptide(L)'
;MKKVFSLICFGLLIYSCAPITKCKPYKKESVSIPQNFEANAYVSYGILKYPVALIKAKDKYTLQTFIGNLDFTNNICFYGTCINIPIDISKLLYGDVVDKKDKVVCKDGYTVYQGVNGVYKKMVYIKDGKLYKMDILKPDGKKEISIYFKNKSKEGYYKTLELKNDKIDLNIDIEGVKSV
;
A
#
# COMPACT_ATOMS: atom_id res chain seq x y z
N MET A 1 -41.73 -44.71 -3.59
CA MET A 1 -41.28 -43.49 -2.87
C MET A 1 -39.76 -43.41 -2.63
N LYS A 2 -38.98 -44.51 -2.61
CA LYS A 2 -37.52 -44.47 -2.37
C LYS A 2 -36.65 -43.82 -3.48
N LYS A 3 -37.14 -43.75 -4.73
CA LYS A 3 -36.34 -43.23 -5.87
C LYS A 3 -36.29 -41.69 -5.98
N VAL A 4 -37.28 -41.00 -5.40
CA VAL A 4 -37.38 -39.52 -5.50
C VAL A 4 -36.42 -38.85 -4.51
N PHE A 5 -36.22 -39.44 -3.33
CA PHE A 5 -35.28 -38.92 -2.33
C PHE A 5 -33.81 -39.00 -2.78
N SER A 6 -33.46 -39.99 -3.61
CA SER A 6 -32.10 -40.14 -4.14
C SER A 6 -31.72 -39.05 -5.15
N LEU A 7 -32.70 -38.51 -5.89
CA LEU A 7 -32.47 -37.46 -6.89
C LEU A 7 -32.26 -36.08 -6.23
N ILE A 8 -32.97 -35.83 -5.13
CA ILE A 8 -32.88 -34.56 -4.38
C ILE A 8 -31.53 -34.46 -3.65
N CYS A 9 -31.01 -35.56 -3.10
CA CYS A 9 -29.68 -35.58 -2.48
C CYS A 9 -28.52 -35.39 -3.48
N PHE A 10 -28.65 -35.89 -4.72
CA PHE A 10 -27.64 -35.64 -5.77
C PHE A 10 -27.68 -34.19 -6.28
N GLY A 11 -28.86 -33.57 -6.31
CA GLY A 11 -29.03 -32.15 -6.65
C GLY A 11 -28.37 -31.19 -5.65
N LEU A 12 -28.31 -31.54 -4.36
CA LEU A 12 -27.67 -30.72 -3.33
C LEU A 12 -26.13 -30.76 -3.38
N LEU A 13 -25.53 -31.83 -3.92
CA LEU A 13 -24.07 -31.95 -4.05
C LEU A 13 -23.50 -31.10 -5.20
N ILE A 14 -24.29 -30.82 -6.24
CA ILE A 14 -23.89 -29.96 -7.38
C ILE A 14 -23.94 -28.46 -7.04
N TYR A 15 -24.69 -28.07 -5.99
CA TYR A 15 -24.70 -26.70 -5.45
C TYR A 15 -23.64 -26.47 -4.36
N SER A 16 -22.90 -27.50 -3.98
CA SER A 16 -21.71 -27.37 -3.12
C SER A 16 -20.46 -26.96 -3.92
N CYS A 17 -20.61 -26.10 -4.92
CA CYS A 17 -19.51 -25.24 -5.34
C CYS A 17 -19.34 -24.17 -4.26
N ALA A 18 -18.82 -24.55 -3.09
CA ALA A 18 -18.19 -23.58 -2.20
C ALA A 18 -17.20 -22.82 -3.09
N PRO A 19 -17.35 -21.51 -3.28
CA PRO A 19 -16.44 -20.79 -4.14
C PRO A 19 -15.09 -20.97 -3.49
N ILE A 20 -14.22 -21.74 -4.16
CA ILE A 20 -12.83 -21.88 -3.79
C ILE A 20 -12.24 -20.51 -4.13
N THR A 21 -12.47 -19.53 -3.26
CA THR A 21 -11.70 -18.29 -3.24
C THR A 21 -10.32 -18.71 -2.78
N LYS A 22 -9.55 -19.30 -3.70
CA LYS A 22 -8.15 -19.66 -3.52
C LYS A 22 -7.42 -18.34 -3.35
N CYS A 23 -7.36 -17.87 -2.11
CA CYS A 23 -6.46 -16.84 -1.69
C CYS A 23 -5.08 -17.24 -2.21
N LYS A 24 -4.53 -16.50 -3.18
CA LYS A 24 -3.10 -16.63 -3.44
C LYS A 24 -2.42 -15.90 -2.29
N PRO A 25 -1.74 -16.60 -1.37
CA PRO A 25 -1.07 -15.94 -0.26
C PRO A 25 -0.05 -14.97 -0.84
N TYR A 26 0.04 -13.78 -0.25
CA TYR A 26 1.09 -12.85 -0.61
C TYR A 26 2.42 -13.47 -0.22
N LYS A 27 3.26 -13.77 -1.22
CA LYS A 27 4.64 -14.13 -0.97
C LYS A 27 5.36 -12.82 -0.67
N LYS A 28 5.41 -12.46 0.62
CA LYS A 28 6.13 -11.28 1.09
C LYS A 28 7.57 -11.39 0.60
N GLU A 29 7.94 -10.52 -0.33
CA GLU A 29 9.31 -10.45 -0.82
C GLU A 29 10.17 -9.90 0.31
N SER A 30 11.27 -10.57 0.62
CA SER A 30 12.24 -10.08 1.58
C SER A 30 12.97 -8.91 0.94
N VAL A 31 12.52 -7.70 1.21
CA VAL A 31 13.14 -6.48 0.68
C VAL A 31 14.09 -5.93 1.74
N SER A 32 15.37 -5.82 1.40
CA SER A 32 16.37 -5.18 2.27
C SER A 32 16.19 -3.68 2.15
N ILE A 33 15.66 -3.05 3.20
CA ILE A 33 15.47 -1.60 3.27
C ILE A 33 16.73 -0.99 3.86
N PRO A 34 17.46 -0.12 3.15
CA PRO A 34 18.64 0.54 3.68
C PRO A 34 18.33 1.36 4.94
N GLN A 35 19.25 1.34 5.90
CA GLN A 35 19.12 2.15 7.11
C GLN A 35 19.23 3.65 6.78
N ASN A 36 20.14 4.01 5.86
CA ASN A 36 20.25 5.34 5.30
C ASN A 36 20.15 5.28 3.78
N PHE A 37 19.44 6.22 3.19
CA PHE A 37 19.35 6.34 1.73
C PHE A 37 19.01 7.76 1.32
N GLU A 38 19.24 8.04 0.05
CA GLU A 38 18.71 9.19 -0.66
C GLU A 38 17.84 8.70 -1.83
N ALA A 39 16.60 9.17 -1.89
CA ALA A 39 15.67 8.89 -2.97
C ALA A 39 15.34 10.18 -3.72
N ASN A 40 15.75 10.25 -4.98
CA ASN A 40 15.42 11.37 -5.86
C ASN A 40 14.08 11.09 -6.53
N ALA A 41 13.17 12.07 -6.51
CA ALA A 41 11.82 11.91 -7.01
C ALA A 41 11.22 13.20 -7.57
N TYR A 42 10.16 13.05 -8.36
CA TYR A 42 9.26 14.14 -8.73
C TYR A 42 7.90 13.94 -8.07
N VAL A 43 7.42 14.97 -7.39
CA VAL A 43 6.04 15.04 -6.91
C VAL A 43 5.22 15.83 -7.92
N SER A 44 4.18 15.20 -8.46
CA SER A 44 3.31 15.78 -9.48
C SER A 44 1.89 15.94 -8.97
N TYR A 45 1.29 17.09 -9.26
CA TYR A 45 -0.13 17.39 -9.05
C TYR A 45 -0.70 17.98 -10.35
N GLY A 46 -1.50 17.19 -11.07
CA GLY A 46 -1.91 17.56 -12.43
C GLY A 46 -0.69 17.70 -13.36
N ILE A 47 -0.51 18.90 -13.94
CA ILE A 47 0.58 19.20 -14.90
C ILE A 47 1.87 19.64 -14.16
N LEU A 48 1.75 20.12 -12.92
CA LEU A 48 2.88 20.63 -12.15
C LEU A 48 3.73 19.48 -11.63
N LYS A 49 5.05 19.58 -11.83
CA LYS A 49 6.04 18.60 -11.34
C LYS A 49 7.11 19.33 -10.53
N TYR A 50 7.36 18.84 -9.32
CA TYR A 50 8.32 19.40 -8.38
C TYR A 50 9.40 18.38 -8.07
N PRO A 51 10.69 18.67 -8.35
CA PRO A 51 11.79 17.80 -7.95
C PRO A 51 11.96 17.85 -6.43
N VAL A 52 12.17 16.68 -5.84
CA VAL A 52 12.44 16.52 -4.41
C VAL A 52 13.46 15.42 -4.17
N ALA A 53 14.22 15.53 -3.08
CA ALA A 53 15.08 14.45 -2.59
C ALA A 53 14.69 14.08 -1.17
N LEU A 54 14.33 12.81 -0.95
CA LEU A 54 14.07 12.25 0.36
C LEU A 54 15.35 11.62 0.91
N ILE A 55 15.87 12.20 1.99
CA ILE A 55 17.05 11.70 2.68
C ILE A 55 16.61 11.03 3.97
N LYS A 56 17.03 9.79 4.16
CA LYS A 56 16.91 9.07 5.43
C LYS A 56 18.27 8.96 6.09
N ALA A 57 18.38 9.44 7.31
CA ALA A 57 19.53 9.24 8.18
C ALA A 57 19.06 8.65 9.52
N LYS A 58 19.30 7.35 9.73
CA LYS A 58 18.76 6.56 10.84
C LYS A 58 17.22 6.65 10.88
N ASP A 59 16.66 7.25 11.93
CA ASP A 59 15.21 7.37 12.17
C ASP A 59 14.64 8.74 11.74
N LYS A 60 15.43 9.55 11.05
CA LYS A 60 15.04 10.89 10.59
C LYS A 60 14.93 10.93 9.07
N TYR A 61 13.93 11.67 8.61
CA TYR A 61 13.72 11.97 7.21
C TYR A 61 13.74 13.47 6.94
N THR A 62 14.41 13.86 5.85
CA THR A 62 14.48 15.24 5.37
C THR A 62 14.10 15.27 3.89
N LEU A 63 13.22 16.19 3.48
CA LEU A 63 12.82 16.42 2.07
C LEU A 63 13.53 17.67 1.68
N GLN A 64 14.47 17.53 0.76
CA GLN A 64 15.01 18.67 0.08
C GLN A 64 14.06 19.03 -1.05
N THR A 65 13.62 20.27 -1.06
CA THR A 65 12.75 20.85 -2.08
C THR A 65 13.39 22.12 -2.62
N PHE A 66 12.86 22.68 -3.71
CA PHE A 66 13.35 23.93 -4.26
C PHE A 66 13.24 25.14 -3.30
N ILE A 67 12.36 25.08 -2.29
CA ILE A 67 12.18 26.13 -1.28
C ILE A 67 12.97 25.88 0.01
N GLY A 68 13.73 24.79 0.08
CA GLY A 68 14.55 24.43 1.25
C GLY A 68 14.26 23.02 1.77
N ASN A 69 14.80 22.76 2.97
CA ASN A 69 14.72 21.46 3.62
C ASN A 69 13.56 21.44 4.60
N LEU A 70 12.75 20.39 4.50
CA LEU A 70 11.67 20.09 5.44
C LEU A 70 12.08 18.84 6.22
N ASP A 71 12.04 18.91 7.55
CA ASP A 71 12.13 17.71 8.38
C ASP A 71 10.72 17.17 8.62
N PHE A 72 10.54 15.86 8.49
CA PHE A 72 9.25 15.23 8.79
C PHE A 72 9.43 13.87 9.41
N THR A 73 8.44 13.54 10.23
CA THR A 73 8.36 12.25 10.90
C THR A 73 7.41 11.34 10.13
N ASN A 74 6.15 11.73 9.89
CA ASN A 74 5.12 10.91 9.19
C ASN A 74 3.96 11.70 8.53
N ASN A 75 4.00 13.04 8.52
CA ASN A 75 2.92 13.86 7.95
C ASN A 75 3.31 14.34 6.55
N ILE A 76 2.42 14.18 5.57
CA ILE A 76 2.53 14.78 4.25
C ILE A 76 1.59 15.98 4.19
N CYS A 77 2.14 17.18 4.08
CA CYS A 77 1.38 18.42 3.97
C CYS A 77 1.45 18.98 2.55
N PHE A 78 0.31 19.30 1.96
CA PHE A 78 0.19 19.91 0.64
C PHE A 78 -0.94 20.96 0.64
N TYR A 79 -0.64 22.19 0.23
CA TYR A 79 -1.57 23.34 0.23
C TYR A 79 -2.44 23.47 1.50
N GLY A 80 -1.82 23.42 2.68
CA GLY A 80 -2.52 23.56 3.96
C GLY A 80 -3.33 22.34 4.42
N THR A 81 -3.36 21.26 3.62
CA THR A 81 -3.92 19.96 4.05
C THR A 81 -2.78 19.03 4.43
N CYS A 82 -2.78 18.53 5.66
CA CYS A 82 -1.83 17.52 6.12
C CYS A 82 -2.53 16.17 6.27
N ILE A 83 -1.97 15.14 5.65
CA ILE A 83 -2.36 13.75 5.84
C ILE A 83 -1.30 13.08 6.71
N ASN A 84 -1.74 12.41 7.77
CA ASN A 84 -0.87 11.53 8.52
C ASN A 84 -0.81 10.18 7.82
N ILE A 85 0.39 9.75 7.42
CA ILE A 85 0.62 8.39 6.93
C ILE A 85 1.15 7.60 8.12
N PRO A 86 0.33 6.74 8.74
CA PRO A 86 0.70 6.03 9.95
C PRO A 86 1.59 4.84 9.62
N ILE A 87 2.54 4.97 8.70
CA ILE A 87 3.47 3.92 8.24
C ILE A 87 4.80 4.61 7.92
N ASP A 88 5.89 3.97 8.36
CA ASP A 88 7.24 4.42 8.04
C ASP A 88 7.44 4.60 6.52
N ILE A 89 7.99 5.74 6.12
CA ILE A 89 8.14 6.11 4.70
C ILE A 89 9.02 5.11 3.95
N SER A 90 10.05 4.54 4.59
CA SER A 90 10.88 3.50 3.94
C SER A 90 10.07 2.25 3.67
N LYS A 91 9.27 1.80 4.64
CA LYS A 91 8.37 0.66 4.44
C LYS A 91 7.37 0.92 3.32
N LEU A 92 6.87 2.14 3.21
CA LEU A 92 6.00 2.54 2.12
C LEU A 92 6.73 2.46 0.77
N LEU A 93 7.93 3.05 0.66
CA LEU A 93 8.75 3.08 -0.56
C LEU A 93 9.04 1.67 -1.10
N TYR A 94 9.34 0.73 -0.21
CA TYR A 94 9.67 -0.66 -0.55
C TYR A 94 8.47 -1.62 -0.51
N GLY A 95 7.28 -1.13 -0.18
CA GLY A 95 6.06 -1.94 -0.09
C GLY A 95 6.05 -2.96 1.07
N ASP A 96 6.87 -2.77 2.10
CA ASP A 96 6.87 -3.56 3.33
C ASP A 96 5.73 -3.14 4.28
N VAL A 97 4.49 -3.23 3.80
CA VAL A 97 3.30 -2.69 4.48
C VAL A 97 2.40 -3.78 5.09
N VAL A 98 2.74 -5.05 4.91
CA VAL A 98 2.02 -6.21 5.46
C VAL A 98 2.75 -6.76 6.68
N ASP A 99 2.05 -6.82 7.81
CA ASP A 99 2.57 -7.37 9.06
C ASP A 99 2.09 -8.80 9.28
N LYS A 100 2.87 -9.60 10.04
CA LYS A 100 2.53 -11.00 10.35
C LYS A 100 1.20 -11.15 11.10
N LYS A 101 0.78 -10.11 11.83
CA LYS A 101 -0.45 -10.07 12.62
C LYS A 101 -1.68 -9.62 11.82
N ASP A 102 -1.51 -9.20 10.56
CA ASP A 102 -2.62 -8.70 9.75
C ASP A 102 -3.58 -9.84 9.41
N LYS A 103 -4.88 -9.59 9.58
CA LYS A 103 -5.94 -10.54 9.23
C LYS A 103 -6.05 -10.64 7.71
N VAL A 104 -6.01 -11.86 7.19
CA VAL A 104 -6.16 -12.12 5.75
C VAL A 104 -7.64 -12.31 5.41
N VAL A 105 -8.12 -11.59 4.41
CA VAL A 105 -9.47 -11.70 3.86
C VAL A 105 -9.37 -11.78 2.35
N CYS A 106 -10.11 -12.70 1.75
CA CYS A 106 -10.09 -12.90 0.30
C CYS A 106 -11.36 -12.33 -0.31
N LYS A 107 -11.16 -11.53 -1.35
CA LYS A 107 -12.22 -10.91 -2.15
C LYS A 107 -11.98 -11.28 -3.60
N ASP A 108 -13.00 -11.20 -4.44
CA ASP A 108 -12.85 -11.53 -5.85
C ASP A 108 -11.71 -10.72 -6.49
N GLY A 109 -10.69 -11.44 -6.97
CA GLY A 109 -9.48 -10.87 -7.57
C GLY A 109 -8.43 -10.32 -6.60
N TYR A 110 -8.64 -10.34 -5.28
CA TYR A 110 -7.71 -9.76 -4.30
C TYR A 110 -7.54 -10.60 -3.02
N THR A 111 -6.30 -10.67 -2.54
CA THR A 111 -6.01 -11.00 -1.14
C THR A 111 -5.81 -9.69 -0.37
N VAL A 112 -6.61 -9.48 0.68
CA VAL A 112 -6.60 -8.23 1.48
C VAL A 112 -6.06 -8.52 2.87
N TYR A 113 -5.00 -7.81 3.26
CA TYR A 113 -4.43 -7.85 4.62
C TYR A 113 -4.97 -6.65 5.40
N GLN A 114 -5.68 -6.94 6.49
CA GLN A 114 -6.32 -5.94 7.34
C GLN A 114 -5.55 -5.84 8.65
N GLY A 115 -5.12 -4.63 8.98
CA GLY A 115 -4.34 -4.37 10.18
C GLY A 115 -4.70 -3.05 10.83
N VAL A 116 -4.03 -2.77 11.93
CA VAL A 116 -4.13 -1.50 12.66
C VAL A 116 -2.72 -0.96 12.84
N ASN A 117 -2.54 0.34 12.57
CA ASN A 117 -1.31 1.05 12.87
C ASN A 117 -1.62 2.35 13.64
N GLY A 118 -1.27 2.37 14.92
CA GLY A 118 -1.76 3.39 15.86
C GLY A 118 -3.28 3.37 15.94
N VAL A 119 -3.92 4.51 15.68
CA VAL A 119 -5.39 4.66 15.66
C VAL A 119 -6.02 4.34 14.29
N TYR A 120 -5.20 4.19 13.25
CA TYR A 120 -5.67 4.00 11.88
C TYR A 120 -5.81 2.52 11.54
N LYS A 121 -6.83 2.21 10.75
CA LYS A 121 -6.96 0.89 10.12
C LYS A 121 -6.25 0.93 8.78
N LYS A 122 -5.57 -0.16 8.41
CA LYS A 122 -4.95 -0.32 7.09
C LYS A 122 -5.56 -1.53 6.39
N MET A 123 -5.78 -1.39 5.07
CA MET A 123 -6.20 -2.48 4.20
C MET A 123 -5.23 -2.54 3.02
N VAL A 124 -4.43 -3.60 2.95
CA VAL A 124 -3.43 -3.81 1.90
C VAL A 124 -3.98 -4.82 0.90
N TYR A 125 -4.05 -4.43 -0.37
CA TYR A 125 -4.62 -5.20 -1.47
C TYR A 125 -3.51 -5.80 -2.32
N ILE A 126 -3.53 -7.12 -2.42
CA ILE A 126 -2.61 -7.92 -3.22
C ILE A 126 -3.39 -8.49 -4.41
N LYS A 127 -2.93 -8.18 -5.61
CA LYS A 127 -3.50 -8.67 -6.87
C LYS A 127 -2.45 -9.51 -7.58
N ASP A 128 -2.79 -10.74 -7.95
CA ASP A 128 -1.88 -11.67 -8.63
C ASP A 128 -0.54 -11.86 -7.90
N GLY A 129 -0.57 -11.89 -6.57
CA GLY A 129 0.62 -12.03 -5.72
C GLY A 129 1.47 -10.76 -5.57
N LYS A 130 1.09 -9.64 -6.20
CA LYS A 130 1.80 -8.37 -6.15
C LYS A 130 1.04 -7.33 -5.33
N LEU A 131 1.76 -6.52 -4.56
CA LEU A 131 1.18 -5.38 -3.87
C LEU A 131 0.68 -4.37 -4.91
N TYR A 132 -0.60 -4.03 -4.81
CA TYR A 132 -1.31 -3.17 -5.76
C TYR A 132 -1.72 -1.85 -5.11
N LYS A 133 -2.35 -1.92 -3.94
CA LYS A 133 -2.94 -0.75 -3.28
C LYS A 133 -2.92 -0.93 -1.77
N MET A 134 -2.92 0.17 -1.04
CA MET A 134 -3.23 0.23 0.39
C MET A 134 -4.22 1.35 0.65
N ASP A 135 -5.27 1.05 1.43
CA ASP A 135 -6.15 2.07 1.97
C ASP A 135 -5.80 2.29 3.45
N ILE A 136 -5.65 3.55 3.85
CA ILE A 136 -5.57 3.98 5.24
C ILE A 136 -6.94 4.55 5.61
N LEU A 137 -7.50 4.07 6.71
CA LEU A 137 -8.82 4.47 7.20
C LEU A 137 -8.71 5.05 8.60
N LYS A 138 -9.50 6.08 8.85
CA LYS A 138 -9.74 6.66 10.18
C LYS A 138 -10.35 5.62 11.13
N PRO A 139 -10.33 5.88 12.45
CA PRO A 139 -10.94 4.98 13.44
C PRO A 139 -12.41 4.64 13.13
N ASP A 140 -13.17 5.62 12.65
CA ASP A 140 -14.59 5.51 12.25
C ASP A 140 -14.81 4.69 10.96
N GLY A 141 -13.73 4.25 10.30
CA GLY A 141 -13.78 3.47 9.06
C GLY A 141 -13.88 4.31 7.80
N LYS A 142 -13.92 5.65 7.89
CA LYS A 142 -13.82 6.50 6.69
C LYS A 142 -12.41 6.42 6.12
N LYS A 143 -12.32 6.36 4.80
CA LYS A 143 -11.04 6.34 4.10
C LYS A 143 -10.35 7.71 4.25
N GLU A 144 -9.11 7.70 4.72
CA GLU A 144 -8.26 8.89 4.80
C GLU A 144 -7.49 9.10 3.49
N ILE A 145 -6.87 8.02 2.98
CA ILE A 145 -6.10 8.03 1.75
C ILE A 145 -5.97 6.63 1.15
N SER A 146 -5.93 6.54 -0.18
CA SER A 146 -5.50 5.37 -0.93
C SER A 146 -4.11 5.61 -1.50
N ILE A 147 -3.23 4.62 -1.39
CA ILE A 147 -1.88 4.63 -1.95
C ILE A 147 -1.77 3.48 -2.94
N TYR A 148 -1.46 3.77 -4.19
CA TYR A 148 -1.28 2.78 -5.25
C TYR A 148 0.20 2.59 -5.53
N PHE A 149 0.61 1.33 -5.64
CA PHE A 149 1.99 0.92 -5.84
C PHE A 149 2.19 0.49 -7.28
N LYS A 150 2.99 1.24 -8.04
CA LYS A 150 3.22 0.99 -9.47
C LYS A 150 4.70 0.82 -9.77
N ASN A 151 4.99 -0.04 -10.74
CA ASN A 151 6.32 -0.23 -11.33
C ASN A 151 7.42 -0.53 -10.30
N LYS A 152 7.52 -1.79 -9.87
CA LYS A 152 8.59 -2.20 -8.94
C LYS A 152 9.96 -2.17 -9.64
N SER A 153 10.96 -1.56 -9.01
CA SER A 153 12.33 -1.50 -9.48
C SER A 153 13.05 -2.84 -9.28
N LYS A 154 14.25 -2.99 -9.89
CA LYS A 154 15.09 -4.18 -9.69
C LYS A 154 15.66 -4.25 -8.27
N GLU A 155 15.86 -3.10 -7.66
CA GLU A 155 16.35 -2.93 -6.29
C GLU A 155 15.24 -3.08 -5.24
N GLY A 156 13.98 -3.26 -5.67
CA GLY A 156 12.86 -3.65 -4.82
C GLY A 156 11.96 -2.51 -4.34
N TYR A 157 12.28 -1.24 -4.61
CA TYR A 157 11.38 -0.11 -4.31
C TYR A 157 10.33 0.09 -5.42
N TYR A 158 9.23 0.76 -5.12
CA TYR A 158 8.24 1.15 -6.11
C TYR A 158 8.63 2.45 -6.78
N LYS A 159 8.66 2.49 -8.11
CA LYS A 159 9.05 3.69 -8.86
C LYS A 159 7.96 4.75 -8.90
N THR A 160 6.70 4.36 -8.73
CA THR A 160 5.60 5.33 -8.70
C THR A 160 4.67 5.00 -7.54
N LEU A 161 4.44 5.99 -6.68
CA LEU A 161 3.42 5.97 -5.65
C LEU A 161 2.36 7.01 -5.98
N GLU A 162 1.11 6.59 -6.11
CA GLU A 162 -0.01 7.49 -6.37
C GLU A 162 -0.89 7.56 -5.13
N LEU A 163 -1.01 8.77 -4.57
CA LEU A 163 -1.72 9.08 -3.33
C LEU A 163 -3.03 9.79 -3.67
N LYS A 164 -4.15 9.19 -3.29
CA LYS A 164 -5.50 9.65 -3.66
C LYS A 164 -6.44 9.74 -2.48
N ASN A 165 -7.11 10.89 -2.35
CA ASN A 165 -8.35 11.06 -1.58
C ASN A 165 -9.21 12.16 -2.24
N ASP A 166 -10.30 12.57 -1.59
CA ASP A 166 -11.24 13.55 -2.15
C ASP A 166 -10.62 14.94 -2.44
N LYS A 167 -9.45 15.25 -1.85
CA LYS A 167 -8.78 16.55 -1.98
C LYS A 167 -7.40 16.48 -2.64
N ILE A 168 -6.79 15.29 -2.64
CA ILE A 168 -5.39 15.08 -2.98
C ILE A 168 -5.32 13.99 -4.06
N ASP A 169 -4.65 14.33 -5.16
CA ASP A 169 -4.26 13.39 -6.22
C ASP A 169 -2.80 13.69 -6.59
N LEU A 170 -1.88 12.98 -5.91
CA LEU A 170 -0.45 13.19 -6.01
C LEU A 170 0.22 11.96 -6.60
N ASN A 171 1.09 12.16 -7.59
CA ASN A 171 2.00 11.14 -8.07
C ASN A 171 3.42 11.44 -7.59
N ILE A 172 4.06 10.45 -6.99
CA ILE A 172 5.47 10.50 -6.58
C ILE A 172 6.21 9.53 -7.49
N ASP A 173 6.98 10.07 -8.44
CA ASP A 173 7.79 9.31 -9.38
C ASP A 173 9.24 9.30 -8.90
N ILE A 174 9.73 8.15 -8.44
CA ILE A 174 11.06 7.95 -7.89
C ILE A 174 12.01 7.54 -9.02
N GLU A 175 13.00 8.38 -9.26
CA GLU A 175 14.01 8.18 -10.30
C GLU A 175 15.06 7.15 -9.87
N GLY A 176 15.45 7.20 -8.61
CA GLY A 176 16.46 6.31 -8.05
C GLY A 176 16.61 6.44 -6.55
N VAL A 177 17.03 5.33 -5.94
CA VAL A 177 17.37 5.24 -4.52
C VAL A 177 18.83 4.81 -4.40
N LYS A 178 19.62 5.55 -3.62
CA LYS A 178 21.02 5.27 -3.33
C LYS A 178 21.18 5.05 -1.83
N SER A 179 21.84 3.95 -1.44
CA SER A 179 22.25 3.75 -0.04
C SER A 179 23.40 4.71 0.28
N VAL A 180 23.40 5.26 1.51
CA VAL A 180 24.43 6.21 1.98
C VAL A 180 25.09 5.71 3.26
#